data_AF-J1Y9W8-F1
#
_entry.id   AF-J1Y9W8-F1
#
_cell.length_a   1.000
_cell.length_b   1.000
_cell.length_c   1.000
_cell.angle_alpha   90.00
_cell.angle_beta   90.00
_cell.angle_gamma   90.00
#
_symmetry.space_group_name_H-M   'P 1'
#
loop_
_entity.id
_entity.type
_entity.pdbx_description
1 polymer ?
#
loop_
_entity_poly.entity_id
_entity_poly.type
_entity_poly.pdbx_seq_one_letter_code
_entity_poly.pdbx_strand_id
1 'polypeptide(L)' 'MPHFIVDNSSDFAEQAKQKIAEFNAQHWDASKRQALGLKQLNANGEVVAMLAGRTFGNWFYLESFWLHTKVAG' A
#
# COMPACT_ATOMS: atom_id res chain seq x y z
N MET A 1 23.83 10.63 -14.33
CA MET A 1 22.69 10.93 -13.43
C MET A 1 21.59 9.93 -13.74
N PRO A 2 20.93 9.32 -12.74
CA PRO A 2 19.80 8.44 -13.01
C PRO A 2 18.70 9.24 -13.71
N HIS A 3 18.22 8.71 -14.84
CA HIS A 3 17.10 9.26 -15.59
C HIS A 3 15.83 8.68 -15.00
N PHE A 4 15.07 9.49 -14.26
CA PHE A 4 13.76 9.08 -13.73
C PHE A 4 12.68 9.40 -14.75
N ILE A 5 11.82 8.42 -15.02
CA ILE A 5 10.64 8.57 -15.87
C ILE A 5 9.41 8.54 -14.95
N VAL A 6 8.52 9.52 -15.10
CA VAL A 6 7.22 9.52 -14.43
C VAL A 6 6.26 8.68 -15.27
N ASP A 7 5.79 7.57 -14.71
CA ASP A 7 4.81 6.69 -15.34
C ASP A 7 3.66 6.42 -14.34
N ASN A 8 2.50 6.99 -14.65
CA ASN A 8 1.28 6.84 -13.85
C ASN A 8 0.26 5.92 -14.55
N SER A 9 0.68 5.15 -15.55
CA SER A 9 -0.20 4.25 -16.28
C SER A 9 -0.60 3.04 -15.43
N SER A 10 -1.81 2.54 -15.65
CA SER A 10 -2.25 1.28 -15.06
C SER A 10 -1.38 0.10 -15.52
N ASP A 11 -0.87 0.16 -16.76
CA ASP A 11 -0.01 -0.87 -17.33
C ASP A 11 1.30 -0.98 -16.54
N PHE A 12 1.95 0.15 -16.26
CA PHE A 12 3.14 0.18 -15.41
C PHE A 12 2.86 -0.37 -14.00
N ALA A 13 1.72 0.00 -13.40
CA ALA A 13 1.33 -0.52 -12.10
C ALA A 13 1.16 -2.05 -12.09
N GLU A 14 0.58 -2.63 -13.14
CA GLU A 14 0.46 -4.09 -13.29
C GLU A 14 1.82 -4.75 -13.53
N GLN A 15 2.69 -4.16 -14.36
CA GLN A 15 4.05 -4.66 -14.56
C GLN A 15 4.84 -4.70 -13.23
N ALA A 16 4.73 -3.65 -12.41
CA ALA A 16 5.37 -3.60 -11.10
C ALA A 16 4.84 -4.70 -10.16
N LYS A 17 3.52 -4.91 -10.11
CA LYS A 17 2.90 -6.00 -9.33
C LYS A 17 3.43 -7.36 -9.78
N GLN A 18 3.54 -7.59 -11.09
CA GLN A 18 4.05 -8.84 -11.64
C GLN A 18 5.51 -9.08 -11.24
N LYS A 19 6.39 -8.07 -11.32
CA LYS A 19 7.79 -8.19 -10.90
C LYS A 19 7.93 -8.54 -9.43
N ILE A 20 7.11 -7.91 -8.57
CA ILE A 20 7.06 -8.23 -7.14
C ILE A 20 6.59 -9.68 -6.93
N ALA A 21 5.55 -10.12 -7.64
CA ALA A 21 5.05 -11.49 -7.54
C ALA A 21 6.09 -12.53 -8.01
N GLU A 22 6.79 -12.27 -9.13
CA GLU A 22 7.87 -13.12 -9.66
C GLU A 22 9.01 -13.28 -8.66
N PHE A 23 9.50 -12.16 -8.10
CA PHE A 23 10.54 -12.17 -7.08
C PHE A 23 10.07 -12.93 -5.83
N ASN A 24 8.87 -12.63 -5.36
CA ASN A 24 8.38 -13.23 -4.12
C ASN A 24 8.05 -14.71 -4.25
N ALA A 25 7.57 -15.19 -5.40
CA ALA A 25 7.30 -16.61 -5.63
C ALA A 25 8.56 -17.48 -5.49
N GLN A 26 9.74 -16.92 -5.80
CA GLN A 26 11.03 -17.61 -5.67
C GLN A 26 11.60 -17.54 -4.25
N HIS A 27 11.21 -16.54 -3.46
CA HIS A 27 11.86 -16.21 -2.19
C HIS A 27 10.98 -16.37 -0.95
N TRP A 28 9.65 -16.38 -1.08
CA TRP A 28 8.73 -16.29 0.06
C TRP A 28 7.43 -17.09 -0.10
N ASP A 29 6.99 -17.70 0.99
CA ASP A 29 5.70 -18.37 1.10
C ASP A 29 4.55 -17.35 1.14
N ALA A 30 3.68 -17.40 0.12
CA ALA A 30 2.50 -16.55 -0.04
C ALA A 30 1.50 -16.65 1.13
N SER A 31 1.56 -17.72 1.93
CA SER A 31 0.74 -17.88 3.15
C SER A 31 1.06 -16.85 4.24
N LYS A 32 2.24 -16.22 4.20
CA LYS A 32 2.69 -15.24 5.20
C LYS A 32 2.22 -13.80 4.96
N ARG A 33 1.31 -13.58 4.00
CA ARG A 33 0.71 -12.26 3.77
C ARG A 33 -0.08 -11.82 5.00
N GLN A 34 0.22 -10.64 5.52
CA GLN A 34 -0.45 -10.10 6.70
C GLN A 34 -1.18 -8.82 6.32
N ALA A 35 -2.48 -8.75 6.65
CA ALA A 35 -3.24 -7.52 6.55
C ALA A 35 -2.75 -6.52 7.61
N LEU A 36 -2.60 -5.27 7.23
CA LEU A 36 -2.22 -4.17 8.11
C LEU A 36 -3.17 -3.00 7.88
N GLY A 37 -3.60 -2.38 8.96
CA GLY A 37 -4.41 -1.18 8.88
C GLY A 37 -4.43 -0.42 10.18
N LEU A 38 -4.59 0.90 10.06
CA LEU A 38 -4.76 1.82 11.18
C LEU A 38 -5.96 2.71 10.86
N LYS A 39 -6.75 3.02 11.89
CA LYS A 39 -7.76 4.07 11.84
C LYS A 39 -7.59 5.02 13.01
N GLN A 40 -7.87 6.29 12.77
CA GLN A 40 -7.94 7.30 13.81
C GLN A 40 -9.39 7.68 14.03
N LEU A 41 -9.79 7.78 15.30
CA LEU A 41 -11.10 8.28 15.71
C LEU A 41 -10.96 9.66 16.34
N ASN A 42 -11.96 10.52 16.19
CA ASN A 42 -12.08 11.75 16.96
C ASN A 42 -12.68 11.48 18.36
N ALA A 43 -12.86 12.54 19.15
CA ALA A 43 -13.44 12.45 20.49
C ALA A 43 -14.87 11.90 20.52
N ASN A 44 -15.61 11.98 19.41
CA ASN A 44 -16.97 11.45 19.27
C ASN A 44 -16.97 9.99 18.76
N GLY A 45 -15.81 9.39 18.53
CA GLY A 45 -15.69 8.04 17.98
C GLY A 45 -15.82 7.95 16.46
N GLU A 46 -15.88 9.08 15.75
CA GLU A 46 -16.00 9.11 14.29
C GLU A 46 -14.62 8.93 13.63
N VAL A 47 -14.57 8.20 12.51
CA VAL A 47 -13.33 7.96 11.77
C VAL A 47 -12.87 9.23 11.06
N VAL A 48 -11.63 9.65 11.32
CA VAL A 48 -11.03 10.85 10.70
C VAL A 48 -9.82 10.57 9.83
N ALA A 49 -9.24 9.37 9.95
CA ALA A 49 -8.16 8.92 9.07
C ALA A 49 -8.15 7.38 9.00
N MET A 50 -7.77 6.83 7.86
CA MET A 50 -7.55 5.39 7.69
C MET A 50 -6.43 5.11 6.71
N LEU A 51 -5.68 4.04 7.00
CA LEU A 51 -4.84 3.36 6.03
C LEU A 51 -5.09 1.86 6.14
N ALA A 52 -5.15 1.18 5.01
CA ALA A 52 -5.26 -0.27 4.95
C ALA A 52 -4.39 -0.80 3.81
N GLY A 53 -3.80 -1.96 4.04
CA GLY A 53 -2.87 -2.57 3.13
C GLY A 53 -2.45 -3.97 3.60
N ARG A 54 -1.33 -4.44 3.06
CA ARG A 54 -0.78 -5.75 3.39
C ARG A 54 0.73 -5.74 3.32
N THR A 55 1.37 -6.50 4.20
CA THR A 55 2.80 -6.82 4.06
C THR A 55 3.00 -8.16 3.39
N PHE A 56 4.07 -8.24 2.60
CA PHE A 56 4.53 -9.48 2.00
C PHE A 56 6.00 -9.37 1.61
N GLY A 57 6.87 -10.28 2.05
CA GLY A 57 8.27 -10.33 1.63
C GLY A 57 9.06 -9.03 1.91
N ASN A 58 8.88 -8.44 3.09
CA ASN A 58 9.42 -7.11 3.49
C ASN A 58 8.86 -5.90 2.71
N TRP A 59 7.88 -6.10 1.83
CA TRP A 59 7.15 -5.01 1.18
C TRP A 59 5.91 -4.65 1.96
N PHE A 60 5.53 -3.37 1.94
CA PHE A 60 4.21 -2.91 2.37
C PHE A 60 3.46 -2.34 1.16
N TYR A 61 2.33 -2.96 0.81
CA TYR A 61 1.40 -2.48 -0.19
C TYR A 61 0.28 -1.69 0.49
N LEU A 62 0.27 -0.38 0.29
CA LEU A 62 -0.81 0.49 0.72
C LEU A 62 -1.95 0.42 -0.32
N GLU A 63 -3.08 -0.11 0.08
CA GLU A 63 -4.23 -0.34 -0.81
C GLU A 63 -5.21 0.81 -0.75
N SER A 64 -5.47 1.31 0.46
CA SER A 64 -6.42 2.38 0.71
C SER A 64 -5.82 3.37 1.69
N PHE A 65 -5.95 4.66 1.37
CA PHE A 65 -5.57 5.75 2.23
C PHE A 65 -6.64 6.83 2.17
N TRP A 66 -7.11 7.28 3.32
CA TRP A 66 -8.15 8.29 3.41
C TRP A 66 -7.93 9.20 4.62
N LEU A 67 -8.20 10.49 4.41
CA LEU A 67 -8.14 11.53 5.43
C LEU A 67 -9.41 12.38 5.36
N HIS A 68 -9.98 12.67 6.52
CA HIS A 68 -11.07 13.64 6.62
C HIS A 68 -10.53 15.05 6.33
N THR A 69 -11.30 15.88 5.61
CA THR A 69 -10.88 17.22 5.16
C THR A 69 -10.46 18.15 6.31
N LYS A 70 -11.04 17.97 7.50
CA LYS A 70 -10.69 18.73 8.73
C LYS A 70 -9.38 18.28 9.41
N VAL A 71 -8.72 17.24 8.91
CA VAL A 71 -7.44 16.69 9.43
C VAL A 71 -6.31 16.79 8.40
N ALA A 72 -6.61 17.09 7.14
CA ALA A 72 -5.60 17.46 6.16
C ALA A 72 -5.02 18.85 6.55
N GLY A 73 -3.70 18.90 6.78
CA GLY A 73 -2.97 20.09 7.21
C GLY A 73 -2.99 21.23 6.20
#